data_AF-A0A9P9Q437-F1
#
_entry.id   AF-A0A9P9Q437-F1
#
_cell.length_a   1.000
_cell.length_b   1.000
_cell.length_c   1.000
_cell.angle_alpha   90.00
_cell.angle_beta   90.00
_cell.angle_gamma   90.00
#
_symmetry.space_group_name_H-M   'P 1'
#
loop_
_entity.id
_entity.type
_entity.pdbx_description
1 polymer ?
#
loop_
_entity_poly.entity_id
_entity_poly.type
_entity_poly.pdbx_seq_one_letter_code
_entity_poly.pdbx_strand_id
1 'polypeptide(L)'
;MVVRPYFTEQKQVLPFDKVIELETIDDWTFRSIAKAYSPTGGENGTYGGHVFAQAAWAAAQTVDEGFLIHNITGWFILGGKPNEHYTYRVKKIRDGYNYCTRAVTVSQIAGHGDMFTCTCSFKREEASPIDVQDQVNLKEIYRDVLAGKENEPMEHEAAPSNDSEYFRKTYLPAHPEHFNPIGGLHLRKADMSKYNQDKRPVDKRQLMFYTLRGSLPLPTAPYPSVSPLSGKTSLTREANMHACAHLYASDRNSLFIVPNHLNRARDYTRMASLSHSVIFHVGIKDLIMLAEPRVNHPNADPTLWDDGSLPLCNLEGYDRGDKDGRKWFVQEAWLTRATGGRALHTSRMWDYDTGVHIATTFQDGLIRFQKSENKL
;
A
#
# COMPACT_ATOMS: atom_id res chain seq x y z
N MET A 1 27.34 8.07 -2.08
CA MET A 1 26.59 6.82 -2.31
C MET A 1 25.12 7.15 -2.10
N VAL A 2 24.23 6.92 -3.07
CA VAL A 2 22.79 7.20 -2.89
C VAL A 2 22.25 6.23 -1.84
N VAL A 3 21.86 6.74 -0.68
CA VAL A 3 21.30 5.91 0.40
C VAL A 3 20.01 5.27 -0.11
N ARG A 4 19.94 3.94 -0.02
CA ARG A 4 18.77 3.14 -0.43
C ARG A 4 18.14 2.54 0.84
N PRO A 5 17.35 3.30 1.61
CA PRO A 5 16.85 2.88 2.92
C PRO A 5 15.89 1.69 2.89
N TYR A 6 15.44 1.26 1.71
CA TYR A 6 14.65 0.03 1.51
C TYR A 6 15.49 -1.17 1.10
N PHE A 7 16.80 -1.09 1.30
CA PHE A 7 17.73 -2.14 0.97
C PHE A 7 18.66 -2.42 2.15
N THR A 8 19.08 -3.67 2.29
CA THR A 8 20.16 -4.05 3.19
C THR A 8 21.50 -3.52 2.68
N GLU A 9 22.54 -3.61 3.52
CA GLU A 9 23.92 -3.34 3.10
C GLU A 9 24.34 -4.25 1.93
N GLN A 10 23.80 -5.46 1.86
CA GLN A 10 23.98 -6.43 0.78
C GLN A 10 23.10 -6.13 -0.44
N LYS A 11 22.45 -4.97 -0.50
CA LYS A 11 21.56 -4.50 -1.59
C LYS A 11 20.34 -5.40 -1.83
N GLN A 12 19.88 -6.12 -0.81
CA GLN A 12 18.64 -6.89 -0.88
C GLN A 12 17.46 -6.01 -0.48
N VAL A 13 16.32 -6.17 -1.15
CA VAL A 13 15.11 -5.40 -0.88
C VAL A 13 14.54 -5.80 0.49
N LEU A 14 14.21 -4.82 1.33
CA LEU A 14 13.64 -5.09 2.66
C LEU A 14 12.26 -5.77 2.57
N PRO A 15 11.97 -6.76 3.44
CA PRO A 15 10.64 -7.31 3.62
C PRO A 15 9.70 -6.33 4.37
N PHE A 16 8.39 -6.61 4.35
CA PHE A 16 7.39 -5.62 4.81
C PHE A 16 7.50 -5.30 6.30
N ASP A 17 7.72 -6.31 7.13
CA ASP A 17 7.91 -6.18 8.57
C ASP A 17 9.03 -5.18 8.89
N LYS A 18 10.14 -5.22 8.16
CA LYS A 18 11.27 -4.29 8.30
C LYS A 18 10.98 -2.89 7.76
N VAL A 19 10.18 -2.78 6.70
CA VAL A 19 9.77 -1.47 6.16
C VAL A 19 8.83 -0.75 7.15
N ILE A 20 7.94 -1.49 7.80
CA ILE A 20 6.92 -0.93 8.70
C ILE A 20 7.39 -0.81 10.16
N GLU A 21 8.56 -1.38 10.49
CA GLU A 21 9.10 -1.43 11.85
C GLU A 21 9.23 -0.04 12.50
N LEU A 22 8.76 0.04 13.75
CA LEU A 22 8.80 1.24 14.58
C LEU A 22 9.46 0.90 15.92
N GLU A 23 10.33 1.77 16.41
CA GLU A 23 10.73 1.75 17.82
C GLU A 23 9.74 2.57 18.66
N THR A 24 9.53 2.12 19.89
CA THR A 24 8.73 2.84 20.89
C THR A 24 9.62 3.88 21.57
N ILE A 25 9.24 5.16 21.50
CA ILE A 25 9.88 6.24 22.24
C ILE A 25 9.20 6.40 23.62
N ASP A 26 7.87 6.38 23.61
CA ASP A 26 7.00 6.33 24.80
C ASP A 26 5.65 5.69 24.42
N ASP A 27 4.72 5.55 25.38
CA ASP A 27 3.42 4.89 25.21
C ASP A 27 2.57 5.43 24.03
N TRP A 28 2.83 6.66 23.59
CA TRP A 28 2.06 7.36 22.56
C TRP A 28 2.93 7.90 21.42
N THR A 29 4.23 7.61 21.41
CA THR A 29 5.19 8.14 20.44
C THR A 29 6.07 7.03 19.92
N PHE A 30 6.12 6.92 18.59
CA PHE A 30 6.89 5.90 17.89
C PHE A 30 7.81 6.56 16.86
N ARG A 31 8.95 5.94 16.55
CA ARG A 31 9.87 6.41 15.50
C ARG A 31 10.11 5.32 14.47
N SER A 32 10.15 5.67 13.20
CA SER A 32 10.43 4.70 12.14
C SER A 32 11.85 4.14 12.26
N ILE A 33 12.04 2.84 12.05
CA ILE A 33 13.39 2.27 11.88
C ILE A 33 13.85 2.49 10.45
N ALA A 34 13.04 2.07 9.47
CA ALA A 34 13.27 2.40 8.07
C ALA A 34 13.13 3.91 7.86
N LYS A 35 14.14 4.52 7.25
CA LYS A 35 14.13 5.94 6.89
C LYS A 35 13.21 6.20 5.70
N ALA A 36 12.71 7.42 5.60
CA ALA A 36 11.86 7.81 4.49
C ALA A 36 12.61 7.70 3.15
N TYR A 37 11.96 7.10 2.15
CA TYR A 37 12.55 6.87 0.82
C TYR A 37 11.92 7.78 -0.23
N SER A 38 12.72 8.25 -1.19
CA SER A 38 12.25 8.96 -2.39
C SER A 38 12.28 8.03 -3.60
N PRO A 39 11.14 7.52 -4.07
CA PRO A 39 11.08 6.66 -5.26
C PRO A 39 11.52 7.37 -6.55
N THR A 40 11.50 8.70 -6.55
CA THR A 40 11.91 9.54 -7.69
C THR A 40 13.38 9.96 -7.62
N GLY A 41 14.13 9.55 -6.58
CA GLY A 41 15.55 9.89 -6.39
C GLY A 41 15.82 11.36 -6.07
N GLY A 42 14.78 12.16 -5.82
CA GLY A 42 14.90 13.59 -5.51
C GLY A 42 14.93 13.87 -4.00
N GLU A 43 15.35 15.08 -3.62
CA GLU A 43 15.48 15.53 -2.22
C GLU A 43 14.17 16.01 -1.58
N ASN A 44 13.12 16.20 -2.38
CA ASN A 44 11.83 16.72 -1.92
C ASN A 44 10.70 15.74 -2.31
N GLY A 45 10.11 15.12 -1.30
CA GLY A 45 9.07 14.11 -1.47
C GLY A 45 9.59 12.72 -1.19
N THR A 46 8.81 11.98 -0.42
CA THR A 46 9.06 10.59 -0.07
C THR A 46 7.83 9.77 -0.38
N TYR A 47 7.92 8.46 -0.28
CA TYR A 47 6.80 7.59 -0.56
C TYR A 47 5.65 7.79 0.46
N GLY A 48 4.50 8.28 -0.01
CA GLY A 48 3.35 8.60 0.84
C GLY A 48 2.76 7.39 1.55
N GLY A 49 2.68 6.24 0.87
CA GLY A 49 2.22 4.99 1.46
C GLY A 49 3.08 4.51 2.62
N HIS A 50 4.37 4.88 2.67
CA HIS A 50 5.23 4.54 3.81
C HIS A 50 4.80 5.23 5.09
N VAL A 51 4.68 6.57 5.04
CA VAL A 51 4.22 7.35 6.20
C VAL A 51 2.77 7.04 6.56
N PHE A 52 1.93 6.78 5.56
CA PHE A 52 0.52 6.44 5.74
C PHE A 52 0.34 5.11 6.48
N ALA A 53 1.02 4.05 6.02
CA ALA A 53 0.95 2.74 6.65
C ALA A 53 1.61 2.73 8.04
N GLN A 54 2.77 3.38 8.21
CA GLN A 54 3.43 3.45 9.51
C GLN A 54 2.61 4.25 10.53
N ALA A 55 1.91 5.30 10.11
CA ALA A 55 0.98 6.02 10.99
C ALA A 55 -0.17 5.11 11.46
N ALA A 56 -0.71 4.29 10.56
CA ALA A 56 -1.74 3.30 10.92
C ALA A 56 -1.18 2.26 11.90
N TRP A 57 0.04 1.79 11.68
CA TRP A 57 0.72 0.83 12.58
C TRP A 57 1.01 1.43 13.97
N ALA A 58 1.50 2.67 14.03
CA ALA A 58 1.68 3.39 15.29
C ALA A 58 0.36 3.51 16.06
N ALA A 59 -0.74 3.84 15.37
CA ALA A 59 -2.06 3.87 16.00
C ALA A 59 -2.49 2.48 16.52
N ALA A 60 -2.26 1.42 15.74
CA ALA A 60 -2.63 0.04 16.09
C ALA A 60 -1.89 -0.47 17.35
N GLN A 61 -0.67 -0.01 17.59
CA GLN A 61 0.08 -0.36 18.81
C GLN A 61 -0.54 0.22 20.10
N THR A 62 -1.44 1.20 19.98
CA THR A 62 -2.08 1.89 21.12
C THR A 62 -3.54 1.47 21.39
N VAL A 63 -4.04 0.43 20.71
CA VAL A 63 -5.40 -0.11 20.92
C VAL A 63 -5.33 -1.50 21.55
N ASP A 64 -6.39 -1.94 22.22
CA ASP A 64 -6.42 -3.31 22.76
C ASP A 64 -6.41 -4.36 21.65
N GLU A 65 -6.04 -5.59 22.00
CA GLU A 65 -6.19 -6.74 21.11
C GLU A 65 -7.63 -6.92 20.62
N GLY A 66 -7.78 -7.48 19.43
CA GLY A 66 -9.09 -7.71 18.78
C GLY A 66 -9.61 -6.53 17.96
N PHE A 67 -8.97 -5.36 18.03
CA PHE A 67 -9.30 -4.20 17.20
C PHE A 67 -8.54 -4.25 15.87
N LEU A 68 -9.28 -4.26 14.77
CA LEU A 68 -8.76 -4.19 13.40
C LEU A 68 -9.03 -2.83 12.78
N ILE A 69 -8.07 -2.30 12.03
CA ILE A 69 -8.24 -1.11 11.21
C ILE A 69 -9.38 -1.37 10.21
N HIS A 70 -10.41 -0.53 10.23
CA HIS A 70 -11.46 -0.56 9.21
C HIS A 70 -11.56 0.73 8.40
N ASN A 71 -11.01 1.84 8.91
CA ASN A 71 -10.98 3.11 8.21
C ASN A 71 -9.76 3.91 8.64
N ILE A 72 -9.07 4.49 7.67
CA ILE A 72 -8.10 5.55 7.89
C ILE A 72 -8.31 6.66 6.87
N THR A 73 -8.26 7.90 7.32
CA THR A 73 -8.23 9.09 6.47
C THR A 73 -7.14 10.04 6.95
N GLY A 74 -6.31 10.53 6.05
CA GLY A 74 -5.24 11.44 6.39
C GLY A 74 -4.90 12.46 5.31
N TRP A 75 -4.08 13.42 5.70
CA TRP A 75 -3.67 14.56 4.90
C TRP A 75 -2.14 14.67 4.87
N PHE A 76 -1.60 14.82 3.67
CA PHE A 76 -0.20 15.11 3.44
C PHE A 76 0.00 16.62 3.46
N ILE A 77 0.78 17.11 4.43
CA ILE A 77 0.91 18.54 4.72
C ILE A 77 2.21 19.07 4.13
N LEU A 78 3.34 18.45 4.51
CA LEU A 78 4.68 18.80 4.03
C LEU A 78 5.34 17.61 3.35
N GLY A 79 6.15 17.88 2.34
CA GLY A 79 6.94 16.84 1.68
C GLY A 79 8.00 16.28 2.64
N GLY A 80 7.95 14.97 2.87
CA GLY A 80 8.96 14.30 3.69
C GLY A 80 10.37 14.46 3.12
N LYS A 81 11.35 14.50 4.01
CA LYS A 81 12.78 14.52 3.74
C LYS A 81 13.31 13.10 3.66
N PRO A 82 13.88 12.69 2.51
CA PRO A 82 14.48 11.37 2.37
C PRO A 82 15.63 11.17 3.35
N ASN A 83 15.86 9.93 3.76
CA ASN A 83 16.92 9.53 4.71
C ASN A 83 16.75 10.04 6.15
N GLU A 84 15.61 10.66 6.45
CA GLU A 84 15.21 11.04 7.80
C GLU A 84 14.17 10.05 8.35
N HIS A 85 14.16 9.87 9.67
CA HIS A 85 13.16 9.08 10.37
C HIS A 85 11.88 9.87 10.56
N TYR A 86 10.74 9.17 10.54
CA TYR A 86 9.45 9.73 10.93
C TYR A 86 9.21 9.49 12.42
N THR A 87 8.72 10.51 13.12
CA THR A 87 8.20 10.41 14.49
C THR A 87 6.69 10.54 14.46
N TYR A 88 6.00 9.51 14.94
CA TYR A 88 4.56 9.37 14.98
C TYR A 88 4.06 9.63 16.40
N ARG A 89 3.31 10.71 16.60
CA ARG A 89 2.62 10.98 17.86
C ARG A 89 1.16 10.59 17.74
N VAL A 90 0.76 9.62 18.55
CA VAL A 90 -0.60 9.10 18.61
C VAL A 90 -1.37 9.80 19.71
N LYS A 91 -2.62 10.15 19.43
CA LYS A 91 -3.57 10.68 20.41
C LYS A 91 -4.80 9.79 20.41
N LYS A 92 -5.16 9.30 21.60
CA LYS A 92 -6.46 8.68 21.83
C LYS A 92 -7.58 9.71 21.63
N ILE A 93 -8.50 9.39 20.71
CA ILE A 93 -9.76 10.13 20.56
C ILE A 93 -10.84 9.44 21.39
N ARG A 94 -10.99 8.12 21.25
CA ARG A 94 -12.04 7.35 21.92
C ARG A 94 -11.64 5.88 22.05
N ASP A 95 -12.01 5.28 23.17
CA ASP A 95 -12.13 3.83 23.34
C ASP A 95 -13.59 3.50 23.66
N GLY A 96 -14.24 2.76 22.76
CA GLY A 96 -15.55 2.16 23.00
C GLY A 96 -15.43 0.64 23.00
N TYR A 97 -16.55 -0.04 23.30
CA TYR A 97 -16.57 -1.49 23.35
C TYR A 97 -16.23 -2.14 21.99
N ASN A 98 -16.90 -1.69 20.92
CA ASN A 98 -16.72 -2.24 19.56
C ASN A 98 -15.85 -1.38 18.64
N TYR A 99 -15.67 -0.10 18.96
CA TYR A 99 -14.92 0.85 18.13
C TYR A 99 -13.96 1.68 18.96
N CYS A 100 -12.77 1.91 18.43
CA CYS A 100 -11.83 2.89 18.97
C CYS A 100 -11.25 3.76 17.86
N THR A 101 -10.79 4.95 18.24
CA THR A 101 -10.31 5.95 17.28
C THR A 101 -9.04 6.60 17.81
N ARG A 102 -8.07 6.77 16.91
CA ARG A 102 -6.78 7.42 17.15
C ARG A 102 -6.58 8.54 16.14
N ALA A 103 -6.01 9.66 16.58
CA ALA A 103 -5.37 10.61 15.68
C ALA A 103 -3.86 10.37 15.70
N VAL A 104 -3.20 10.58 14.57
CA VAL A 104 -1.74 10.52 14.47
C VAL A 104 -1.25 11.79 13.81
N THR A 105 -0.16 12.34 14.35
CA THR A 105 0.58 13.45 13.75
C THR A 105 2.00 12.99 13.52
N VAL A 106 2.55 13.28 12.34
CA VAL A 106 3.86 12.78 11.93
C VAL A 106 4.78 13.92 11.60
N SER A 107 5.98 13.89 12.18
CA SER A 107 7.05 14.88 11.98
C SER A 107 8.36 14.18 11.63
N GLN A 108 9.38 14.92 11.17
CA GLN A 108 10.75 14.39 11.04
C GLN A 108 11.72 15.33 11.75
N ILE A 109 11.93 16.52 11.17
CA ILE A 109 12.83 17.54 11.70
C ILE A 109 12.06 18.44 12.66
N ALA A 110 12.56 18.57 13.89
CA ALA A 110 11.95 19.38 14.93
C ALA A 110 11.75 20.84 14.47
N GLY A 111 10.55 21.38 14.68
CA GLY A 111 10.21 22.77 14.36
C GLY A 111 9.88 23.07 12.89
N HIS A 112 10.04 22.12 11.97
CA HIS A 112 9.71 22.33 10.54
C HIS A 112 8.20 22.24 10.25
N GLY A 113 7.44 21.58 11.14
CA GLY A 113 6.01 21.28 10.97
C GLY A 113 5.77 19.81 10.65
N ASP A 114 4.49 19.46 10.52
CA ASP A 114 4.06 18.08 10.32
C ASP A 114 4.08 17.68 8.85
N MET A 115 4.53 16.46 8.59
CA MET A 115 4.54 15.88 7.25
C MET A 115 3.17 15.31 6.89
N PHE A 116 2.52 14.70 7.89
CA PHE A 116 1.29 13.97 7.71
C PHE A 116 0.44 13.97 8.98
N THR A 117 -0.88 13.94 8.84
CA THR A 117 -1.80 13.66 9.94
C THR A 117 -2.93 12.75 9.48
N CYS A 118 -3.42 11.89 10.37
CA CYS A 118 -4.58 11.06 10.08
C CYS A 118 -5.45 10.81 11.29
N THR A 119 -6.65 10.33 11.02
CA THR A 119 -7.49 9.61 11.96
C THR A 119 -7.61 8.15 11.51
N CYS A 120 -7.35 7.23 12.44
CA CYS A 120 -7.50 5.80 12.24
C CYS A 120 -8.61 5.27 13.15
N SER A 121 -9.54 4.52 12.58
CA SER A 121 -10.66 3.91 13.27
C SER A 121 -10.53 2.39 13.21
N PHE A 122 -10.75 1.77 14.36
CA PHE A 122 -10.65 0.33 14.53
C PHE A 122 -11.97 -0.22 15.03
N LYS A 123 -12.27 -1.45 14.63
CA LYS A 123 -13.45 -2.19 15.08
C LYS A 123 -13.07 -3.59 15.53
N ARG A 124 -13.86 -4.16 16.44
CA ARG A 124 -13.82 -5.60 16.69
C ARG A 124 -14.52 -6.36 15.56
N GLU A 125 -14.10 -7.60 15.35
CA GLU A 125 -14.78 -8.49 14.42
C GLU A 125 -16.20 -8.81 14.92
N GLU A 126 -17.16 -8.84 14.00
CA GLU A 126 -18.56 -9.17 14.28
C GLU A 126 -19.13 -9.99 13.11
N ALA A 127 -20.10 -10.85 13.40
CA ALA A 127 -20.85 -11.54 12.37
C ALA A 127 -21.99 -10.64 11.86
N SER A 128 -22.20 -10.62 10.55
CA SER A 128 -23.32 -9.93 9.93
C SER A 128 -24.17 -10.93 9.15
N PRO A 129 -25.51 -10.86 9.23
CA PRO A 129 -26.39 -11.63 8.34
C PRO A 129 -26.44 -11.03 6.92
N ILE A 130 -25.83 -9.86 6.72
CA ILE A 130 -25.76 -9.16 5.43
C ILE A 130 -24.30 -9.09 5.00
N ASP A 131 -24.03 -9.68 3.84
CA ASP A 131 -22.75 -9.57 3.14
C ASP A 131 -23.05 -9.50 1.64
N VAL A 132 -22.87 -8.32 1.07
CA VAL A 132 -23.23 -8.02 -0.32
C VAL A 132 -22.16 -7.13 -0.93
N GLN A 133 -21.71 -7.51 -2.12
CA GLN A 133 -20.81 -6.75 -2.97
C GLN A 133 -21.19 -6.94 -4.44
N ASP A 134 -20.57 -6.15 -5.32
CA ASP A 134 -20.61 -6.41 -6.75
C ASP A 134 -20.00 -7.78 -7.05
N GLN A 135 -20.65 -8.58 -7.92
CA GLN A 135 -20.05 -9.81 -8.46
C GLN A 135 -19.10 -9.44 -9.59
N VAL A 136 -17.80 -9.51 -9.33
CA VAL A 136 -16.75 -9.08 -10.27
C VAL A 136 -15.82 -10.26 -10.55
N ASN A 137 -15.74 -10.65 -11.83
CA ASN A 137 -14.70 -11.54 -12.32
C ASN A 137 -13.65 -10.72 -13.07
N LEU A 138 -12.58 -10.36 -12.38
CA LEU A 138 -11.52 -9.51 -12.91
C LEU A 138 -10.80 -10.16 -14.11
N LYS A 139 -10.56 -11.48 -14.04
CA LYS A 139 -9.92 -12.26 -15.11
C LYS A 139 -10.76 -12.22 -16.40
N GLU A 140 -12.09 -12.20 -16.26
CA GLU A 140 -13.01 -12.06 -17.39
C GLU A 140 -13.11 -10.62 -17.90
N ILE A 141 -13.30 -9.64 -17.02
CA ILE A 141 -13.43 -8.21 -17.37
C ILE A 141 -12.19 -7.70 -18.12
N TYR A 142 -11.00 -8.16 -17.72
CA TYR A 142 -9.72 -7.74 -18.26
C TYR A 142 -9.03 -8.82 -19.09
N ARG A 143 -9.76 -9.82 -19.59
CA ARG A 143 -9.22 -10.94 -20.37
C ARG A 143 -8.24 -10.49 -21.46
N ASP A 144 -8.57 -9.40 -22.15
CA ASP A 144 -7.76 -8.86 -23.25
C ASP A 144 -6.34 -8.42 -22.90
N VAL A 145 -6.09 -8.08 -21.63
CA VAL A 145 -4.80 -7.58 -21.13
C VAL A 145 -4.16 -8.53 -20.12
N LEU A 146 -4.92 -9.49 -19.61
CA LEU A 146 -4.43 -10.51 -18.69
C LEU A 146 -4.11 -11.84 -19.37
N ALA A 147 -4.59 -12.07 -20.61
CA ALA A 147 -4.39 -13.34 -21.31
C ALA A 147 -2.92 -13.80 -21.34
N GLY A 148 -2.70 -15.03 -20.88
CA GLY A 148 -1.40 -15.66 -20.69
C GLY A 148 -0.81 -15.45 -19.29
N LYS A 149 -1.28 -14.45 -18.54
CA LYS A 149 -0.76 -14.01 -17.23
C LYS A 149 -1.84 -14.00 -16.14
N GLU A 150 -3.06 -14.42 -16.46
CA GLU A 150 -4.23 -14.29 -15.58
C GLU A 150 -4.10 -15.11 -14.29
N ASN A 151 -3.29 -16.17 -14.31
CA ASN A 151 -2.94 -17.01 -13.16
C ASN A 151 -1.42 -17.05 -13.01
N GLU A 152 -0.74 -15.93 -13.24
CA GLU A 152 0.63 -15.68 -12.79
C GLU A 152 0.93 -14.17 -12.81
N PRO A 153 0.44 -13.37 -11.84
CA PRO A 153 0.70 -11.93 -11.82
C PRO A 153 2.19 -11.55 -11.82
N MET A 154 3.10 -12.46 -11.43
CA MET A 154 4.56 -12.25 -11.55
C MET A 154 5.06 -12.12 -12.99
N GLU A 155 4.29 -12.57 -13.98
CA GLU A 155 4.61 -12.39 -15.41
C GLU A 155 4.32 -10.96 -15.90
N HIS A 156 3.59 -10.16 -15.14
CA HIS A 156 3.49 -8.72 -15.41
C HIS A 156 4.80 -8.00 -15.04
N GLU A 157 5.07 -6.88 -15.70
CA GLU A 157 6.24 -6.07 -15.40
C GLU A 157 6.19 -5.60 -13.94
N ALA A 158 7.36 -5.57 -13.29
CA ALA A 158 7.48 -4.96 -11.97
C ALA A 158 7.02 -3.49 -12.03
N ALA A 159 6.21 -3.08 -11.07
CA ALA A 159 5.78 -1.70 -10.98
C ALA A 159 7.01 -0.80 -10.73
N PRO A 160 7.25 0.23 -11.55
CA PRO A 160 8.41 1.09 -11.37
C PRO A 160 8.28 1.90 -10.07
N SER A 161 9.41 2.32 -9.50
CA SER A 161 9.45 3.26 -8.37
C SER A 161 8.76 4.59 -8.69
N ASN A 162 8.87 5.01 -9.95
CA ASN A 162 8.24 6.20 -10.50
C ASN A 162 7.52 5.82 -11.80
N ASP A 163 6.21 6.03 -11.86
CA ASP A 163 5.37 5.60 -12.98
C ASP A 163 5.09 6.72 -14.00
N SER A 164 5.90 7.78 -13.97
CA SER A 164 5.88 8.79 -15.03
C SER A 164 6.35 8.20 -16.36
N GLU A 165 5.78 8.68 -17.45
CA GLU A 165 6.18 8.25 -18.78
C GLU A 165 7.66 8.56 -19.05
N TYR A 166 8.14 9.74 -18.63
CA TYR A 166 9.56 10.09 -18.74
C TYR A 166 10.45 9.08 -18.02
N PHE A 167 10.12 8.71 -16.78
CA PHE A 167 10.93 7.76 -16.03
C PHE A 167 10.97 6.40 -16.72
N ARG A 168 9.81 5.89 -17.13
CA ARG A 168 9.68 4.58 -17.79
C ARG A 168 10.34 4.51 -19.18
N LYS A 169 10.11 5.51 -20.03
CA LYS A 169 10.48 5.45 -21.46
C LYS A 169 11.78 6.17 -21.81
N THR A 170 12.30 7.00 -20.92
CA THR A 170 13.49 7.82 -21.20
C THR A 170 14.57 7.62 -20.15
N TYR A 171 14.24 7.77 -18.87
CA TYR A 171 15.24 7.71 -17.81
C TYR A 171 15.75 6.29 -17.54
N LEU A 172 14.85 5.34 -17.27
CA LEU A 172 15.23 3.96 -16.94
C LEU A 172 15.99 3.25 -18.08
N PRO A 173 15.62 3.38 -19.38
CA PRO A 173 16.41 2.79 -20.45
C PRO A 173 17.84 3.33 -20.54
N ALA A 174 18.05 4.61 -20.16
CA ALA A 174 19.38 5.22 -20.11
C ALA A 174 20.14 4.91 -18.81
N HIS A 175 19.43 4.60 -17.73
CA HIS A 175 19.95 4.35 -16.38
C HIS A 175 19.30 3.10 -15.75
N PRO A 176 19.49 1.90 -16.32
CA PRO A 176 18.85 0.68 -15.83
C PRO A 176 19.21 0.36 -14.37
N GLU A 177 20.41 0.73 -13.92
CA GLU A 177 20.91 0.57 -12.55
C GLU A 177 20.17 1.41 -11.50
N HIS A 178 19.35 2.36 -11.95
CA HIS A 178 18.50 3.21 -11.10
C HIS A 178 17.09 2.64 -10.90
N PHE A 179 16.79 1.49 -11.50
CA PHE A 179 15.61 0.73 -11.09
C PHE A 179 15.74 0.37 -9.60
N ASN A 180 14.75 0.79 -8.81
CA ASN A 180 14.65 0.44 -7.40
C ASN A 180 13.24 -0.07 -7.14
N PRO A 181 13.03 -1.37 -6.94
CA PRO A 181 11.77 -1.82 -6.37
C PRO A 181 11.59 -1.13 -5.01
N ILE A 182 10.36 -0.72 -4.72
CA ILE A 182 10.03 -0.26 -3.37
C ILE A 182 9.96 -1.49 -2.47
N GLY A 183 10.59 -1.41 -1.29
CA GLY A 183 10.59 -2.50 -0.33
C GLY A 183 9.20 -2.85 0.19
N GLY A 184 9.11 -4.03 0.79
CA GLY A 184 7.95 -4.50 1.53
C GLY A 184 6.95 -5.32 0.73
N LEU A 185 6.69 -5.02 -0.54
CA LEU A 185 5.74 -5.77 -1.36
C LEU A 185 6.35 -6.13 -2.72
N HIS A 186 5.86 -7.22 -3.31
CA HIS A 186 5.95 -7.43 -4.75
C HIS A 186 4.81 -6.67 -5.41
N LEU A 187 5.14 -5.84 -6.39
CA LEU A 187 4.18 -4.99 -7.09
C LEU A 187 4.34 -5.19 -8.59
N ARG A 188 3.26 -5.52 -9.28
CA ARG A 188 3.23 -5.81 -10.71
C ARG A 188 2.18 -4.95 -11.38
N LYS A 189 2.48 -4.43 -12.56
CA LYS A 189 1.56 -3.54 -13.29
C LYS A 189 1.15 -4.17 -14.61
N ALA A 190 -0.16 -4.30 -14.82
CA ALA A 190 -0.68 -4.75 -16.12
C ALA A 190 -0.47 -3.66 -17.18
N ASP A 191 -0.14 -4.09 -18.40
CA ASP A 191 -0.20 -3.19 -19.56
C ASP A 191 -1.66 -3.02 -19.99
N MET A 192 -2.25 -1.91 -19.58
CA MET A 192 -3.64 -1.59 -19.88
C MET A 192 -3.83 -0.88 -21.23
N SER A 193 -2.79 -0.76 -22.07
CA SER A 193 -2.84 0.02 -23.32
C SER A 193 -3.97 -0.42 -24.23
N LYS A 194 -4.10 -1.73 -24.49
CA LYS A 194 -5.18 -2.31 -25.31
C LYS A 194 -6.57 -2.05 -24.70
N TYR A 195 -6.72 -2.23 -23.39
CA TYR A 195 -8.00 -1.99 -22.71
C TYR A 195 -8.39 -0.50 -22.75
N ASN A 196 -7.44 0.42 -22.63
CA ASN A 196 -7.70 1.84 -22.47
C ASN A 196 -7.77 2.65 -23.77
N GLN A 197 -7.43 2.06 -24.92
CA GLN A 197 -7.21 2.75 -26.20
C GLN A 197 -8.34 3.72 -26.59
N ASP A 198 -9.59 3.26 -26.53
CA ASP A 198 -10.77 4.02 -27.00
C ASP A 198 -11.67 4.53 -25.86
N LYS A 199 -11.16 4.49 -24.63
CA LYS A 199 -11.93 4.88 -23.43
C LYS A 199 -11.73 6.35 -23.11
N ARG A 200 -12.81 7.00 -22.65
CA ARG A 200 -12.72 8.35 -22.05
C ARG A 200 -11.82 8.28 -20.79
N PRO A 201 -11.15 9.38 -20.39
CA PRO A 201 -10.24 9.37 -19.25
C PRO A 201 -10.79 8.76 -17.95
N VAL A 202 -12.09 8.94 -17.68
CA VAL A 202 -12.76 8.41 -16.48
C VAL A 202 -13.15 6.93 -16.58
N ASP A 203 -13.21 6.39 -17.80
CA ASP A 203 -13.52 4.98 -18.06
C ASP A 203 -12.24 4.14 -18.18
N LYS A 204 -11.08 4.78 -18.31
CA LYS A 204 -9.78 4.10 -18.27
C LYS A 204 -9.53 3.46 -16.91
N ARG A 205 -8.78 2.36 -16.90
CA ARG A 205 -8.42 1.59 -15.70
C ARG A 205 -6.92 1.34 -15.64
N GLN A 206 -6.40 1.25 -14.42
CA GLN A 206 -5.07 0.73 -14.12
C GLN A 206 -5.22 -0.46 -13.17
N LEU A 207 -4.53 -1.55 -13.46
CA LEU A 207 -4.42 -2.69 -12.56
C LEU A 207 -3.00 -2.77 -12.00
N MET A 208 -2.92 -2.79 -10.67
CA MET A 208 -1.69 -3.07 -9.94
C MET A 208 -1.90 -4.28 -9.05
N PHE A 209 -1.18 -5.35 -9.33
CA PHE A 209 -1.15 -6.54 -8.50
C PHE A 209 -0.12 -6.36 -7.40
N TYR A 210 -0.44 -6.87 -6.22
CA TYR A 210 0.49 -6.85 -5.11
C TYR A 210 0.34 -8.07 -4.20
N THR A 211 1.47 -8.44 -3.59
CA THR A 211 1.55 -9.49 -2.58
C THR A 211 2.74 -9.23 -1.66
N LEU A 212 2.81 -9.94 -0.55
CA LEU A 212 3.79 -9.72 0.51
C LEU A 212 5.20 -10.10 0.04
N ARG A 213 6.18 -9.29 0.48
CA ARG A 213 7.59 -9.64 0.45
C ARG A 213 8.05 -10.00 1.87
N GLY A 214 8.66 -11.16 2.05
CA GLY A 214 8.97 -11.71 3.38
C GLY A 214 7.76 -12.31 4.07
N SER A 215 7.65 -12.13 5.38
CA SER A 215 6.56 -12.71 6.18
C SER A 215 6.06 -11.73 7.23
N LEU A 216 4.85 -11.97 7.73
CA LEU A 216 4.26 -11.24 8.85
C LEU A 216 3.87 -12.23 9.96
N PRO A 217 3.80 -11.78 11.22
CA PRO A 217 3.29 -12.61 12.31
C PRO A 217 1.88 -13.12 11.98
N LEU A 218 1.57 -14.33 12.41
CA LEU A 218 0.20 -14.81 12.37
C LEU A 218 -0.71 -13.84 13.15
N PRO A 219 -1.92 -13.51 12.65
CA PRO A 219 -2.88 -12.65 13.35
C PRO A 219 -3.29 -13.13 14.75
N THR A 220 -2.91 -14.35 15.13
CA THR A 220 -3.19 -15.00 16.41
C THR A 220 -1.91 -15.45 17.14
N ALA A 221 -0.71 -15.07 16.67
CA ALA A 221 0.56 -15.41 17.31
C ALA A 221 0.97 -14.38 18.38
N PRO A 222 1.65 -14.81 19.47
CA PRO A 222 2.18 -16.16 19.72
C PRO A 222 1.27 -16.96 20.66
N TYR A 223 0.08 -17.34 20.19
CA TYR A 223 -0.99 -18.07 20.91
C TYR A 223 -2.05 -17.16 21.55
N PRO A 224 -3.34 -17.56 21.50
CA PRO A 224 -4.47 -16.68 21.82
C PRO A 224 -4.45 -16.14 23.24
N SER A 225 -4.62 -14.83 23.41
CA SER A 225 -5.39 -14.38 24.57
C SER A 225 -6.82 -14.87 24.35
N VAL A 226 -7.20 -15.93 25.06
CA VAL A 226 -8.60 -16.34 25.13
C VAL A 226 -9.29 -15.29 25.98
N SER A 227 -10.25 -14.56 25.41
CA SER A 227 -11.03 -13.61 26.19
C SER A 227 -11.69 -14.36 27.36
N PRO A 228 -11.43 -13.97 28.63
CA PRO A 228 -12.03 -14.63 29.79
C PRO A 228 -13.56 -14.55 29.80
N LEU A 229 -14.11 -13.59 29.06
CA LEU A 229 -15.54 -13.30 28.96
C LEU A 229 -16.25 -14.09 27.84
N SER A 230 -15.56 -14.41 26.74
CA SER A 230 -16.20 -14.99 25.56
C SER A 230 -15.65 -16.36 25.13
N GLY A 231 -14.52 -16.79 25.69
CA GLY A 231 -13.85 -18.05 25.29
C GLY A 231 -13.28 -18.03 23.87
N LYS A 232 -13.33 -16.89 23.15
CA LYS A 232 -12.81 -16.76 21.78
C LYS A 232 -11.39 -16.19 21.80
N THR A 233 -10.56 -16.73 20.90
CA THR A 233 -9.25 -16.18 20.55
C THR A 233 -9.40 -14.74 20.06
N SER A 234 -8.76 -13.79 20.74
CA SER A 234 -8.65 -12.42 20.25
C SER A 234 -7.55 -12.33 19.18
N LEU A 235 -7.75 -11.46 18.19
CA LEU A 235 -6.70 -11.12 17.24
C LEU A 235 -5.62 -10.32 17.95
N THR A 236 -4.36 -10.59 17.63
CA THR A 236 -3.25 -9.80 18.16
C THR A 236 -3.20 -8.45 17.48
N ARG A 237 -2.45 -7.50 18.07
CA ARG A 237 -2.29 -6.17 17.47
C ARG A 237 -1.61 -6.27 16.11
N GLU A 238 -0.68 -7.20 15.98
CA GLU A 238 0.12 -7.53 14.79
C GLU A 238 -0.75 -7.98 13.61
N ALA A 239 -1.99 -8.44 13.84
CA ALA A 239 -2.95 -8.67 12.77
C ALA A 239 -3.14 -7.41 11.88
N ASN A 240 -3.02 -6.22 12.47
CA ASN A 240 -3.10 -4.96 11.74
C ASN A 240 -1.92 -4.72 10.78
N MET A 241 -0.81 -5.45 10.88
CA MET A 241 0.29 -5.36 9.91
C MET A 241 -0.16 -5.79 8.51
N HIS A 242 -1.09 -6.74 8.39
CA HIS A 242 -1.70 -7.11 7.11
C HIS A 242 -2.54 -5.97 6.52
N ALA A 243 -3.36 -5.31 7.35
CA ALA A 243 -4.07 -4.11 6.93
C ALA A 243 -3.08 -3.00 6.51
N CYS A 244 -1.99 -2.80 7.26
CA CYS A 244 -0.94 -1.85 6.91
C CYS A 244 -0.27 -2.17 5.58
N ALA A 245 -0.10 -3.45 5.22
CA ALA A 245 0.42 -3.84 3.92
C ALA A 245 -0.51 -3.43 2.77
N HIS A 246 -1.83 -3.55 2.95
CA HIS A 246 -2.81 -3.00 2.00
C HIS A 246 -2.77 -1.47 1.92
N LEU A 247 -2.67 -0.77 3.07
CA LEU A 247 -2.52 0.69 3.11
C LEU A 247 -1.22 1.15 2.43
N TYR A 248 -0.16 0.35 2.55
CA TYR A 248 1.10 0.60 1.88
C TYR A 248 0.99 0.36 0.38
N ALA A 249 0.14 -0.56 -0.09
CA ALA A 249 -0.11 -0.74 -1.52
C ALA A 249 -1.03 0.36 -2.10
N SER A 250 -1.98 0.88 -1.32
CA SER A 250 -3.05 1.75 -1.84
C SER A 250 -2.59 3.10 -2.40
N ASP A 251 -1.47 3.63 -1.90
CA ASP A 251 -0.85 4.88 -2.40
C ASP A 251 0.12 4.64 -3.58
N ARG A 252 0.31 3.39 -4.03
CA ARG A 252 1.31 3.09 -5.06
C ARG A 252 0.93 3.60 -6.44
N ASN A 253 1.79 4.48 -6.95
CA ASN A 253 1.71 5.06 -8.28
C ASN A 253 0.33 5.70 -8.58
N SER A 254 -0.39 6.10 -7.53
CA SER A 254 -1.80 6.45 -7.58
C SER A 254 -2.08 7.69 -8.42
N LEU A 255 -1.33 8.78 -8.23
CA LEU A 255 -1.60 10.03 -8.96
C LEU A 255 -1.05 10.03 -10.39
N PHE A 256 -0.10 9.16 -10.73
CA PHE A 256 0.41 9.04 -12.10
C PHE A 256 -0.65 8.57 -13.10
N ILE A 257 -1.72 7.92 -12.62
CA ILE A 257 -2.85 7.56 -13.49
C ILE A 257 -3.51 8.80 -14.10
N VAL A 258 -3.51 9.92 -13.38
CA VAL A 258 -4.23 11.14 -13.80
C VAL A 258 -3.65 11.69 -15.11
N PRO A 259 -2.35 12.05 -15.20
CA PRO A 259 -1.79 12.54 -16.45
C PRO A 259 -1.78 11.44 -17.53
N ASN A 260 -1.63 10.16 -17.16
CA ASN A 260 -1.69 9.04 -18.11
C ASN A 260 -3.06 8.90 -18.76
N HIS A 261 -4.14 8.90 -17.96
CA HIS A 261 -5.52 8.75 -18.46
C HIS A 261 -5.96 9.96 -19.28
N LEU A 262 -5.45 11.16 -18.96
CA LEU A 262 -5.68 12.39 -19.71
C LEU A 262 -4.83 12.49 -21.00
N ASN A 263 -3.98 11.51 -21.30
CA ASN A 263 -3.01 11.55 -22.42
C ASN A 263 -2.07 12.77 -22.35
N ARG A 264 -1.72 13.19 -21.12
CA ARG A 264 -0.83 14.34 -20.82
C ARG A 264 0.33 13.92 -19.91
N ALA A 265 0.78 12.68 -20.05
CA ALA A 265 1.80 12.05 -19.23
C ALA A 265 3.16 12.78 -19.23
N ARG A 266 3.45 13.56 -20.28
CA ARG A 266 4.68 14.37 -20.40
C ARG A 266 4.52 15.83 -19.99
N ASP A 267 3.29 16.30 -19.79
CA ASP A 267 3.01 17.74 -19.65
C ASP A 267 2.80 18.16 -18.19
N TYR A 268 2.72 17.22 -17.26
CA TYR A 268 2.50 17.57 -15.86
C TYR A 268 3.79 18.19 -15.27
N THR A 269 3.65 19.27 -14.51
CA THR A 269 4.77 20.03 -13.93
C THR A 269 4.88 19.86 -12.43
N ARG A 270 3.78 19.50 -11.77
CA ARG A 270 3.75 19.30 -10.32
C ARG A 270 2.69 18.29 -9.97
N MET A 271 3.03 17.39 -9.06
CA MET A 271 2.12 16.37 -8.54
C MET A 271 2.44 16.12 -7.07
N ALA A 272 1.42 16.05 -6.23
CA ALA A 272 1.57 15.70 -4.82
C ALA A 272 0.25 15.17 -4.26
N SER A 273 0.34 14.18 -3.36
CA SER A 273 -0.80 13.74 -2.56
C SER A 273 -1.24 14.86 -1.61
N LEU A 274 -2.55 15.06 -1.46
CA LEU A 274 -3.13 16.02 -0.51
C LEU A 274 -3.87 15.29 0.61
N SER A 275 -4.71 14.31 0.27
CA SER A 275 -5.40 13.45 1.23
C SER A 275 -5.58 12.05 0.69
N HIS A 276 -5.65 11.07 1.58
CA HIS A 276 -5.91 9.67 1.24
C HIS A 276 -6.81 9.03 2.28
N SER A 277 -7.82 8.30 1.81
CA SER A 277 -8.76 7.55 2.63
C SER A 277 -8.83 6.11 2.15
N VAL A 278 -8.81 5.17 3.10
CA VAL A 278 -9.00 3.74 2.85
C VAL A 278 -10.03 3.21 3.82
N ILE A 279 -10.99 2.45 3.29
CA ILE A 279 -12.03 1.76 4.06
C ILE A 279 -11.91 0.28 3.74
N PHE A 280 -11.67 -0.54 4.77
CA PHE A 280 -11.70 -1.99 4.67
C PHE A 280 -13.13 -2.48 4.90
N HIS A 281 -13.61 -3.34 4.02
CA HIS A 281 -14.98 -3.89 4.07
C HIS A 281 -15.05 -5.26 4.74
N VAL A 282 -13.89 -5.89 4.91
CA VAL A 282 -13.75 -7.30 5.30
C VAL A 282 -13.01 -7.45 6.62
N GLY A 283 -13.11 -8.64 7.22
CA GLY A 283 -12.36 -9.02 8.40
C GLY A 283 -10.93 -9.46 8.09
N ILE A 284 -10.19 -9.86 9.13
CA ILE A 284 -8.78 -10.23 8.99
C ILE A 284 -8.56 -11.40 8.02
N LYS A 285 -9.49 -12.36 7.93
CA LYS A 285 -9.34 -13.56 7.07
C LYS A 285 -9.08 -13.20 5.61
N ASP A 286 -9.74 -12.17 5.13
CA ASP A 286 -9.62 -11.72 3.74
C ASP A 286 -8.39 -10.80 3.54
N LEU A 287 -7.98 -10.07 4.58
CA LEU A 287 -6.81 -9.18 4.57
C LEU A 287 -5.47 -9.90 4.75
N ILE A 288 -5.46 -11.17 5.19
CA ILE A 288 -4.20 -11.92 5.35
C ILE A 288 -3.46 -11.96 4.02
N MET A 289 -2.21 -11.49 4.06
CA MET A 289 -1.21 -11.73 3.03
C MET A 289 -0.32 -12.89 3.48
N LEU A 290 -0.30 -13.96 2.68
CA LEU A 290 0.50 -15.13 2.99
C LEU A 290 2.00 -14.81 2.94
N ALA A 291 2.78 -15.57 3.71
CA ALA A 291 4.22 -15.48 3.68
C ALA A 291 4.74 -15.73 2.25
N GLU A 292 5.80 -15.03 1.91
CA GLU A 292 6.50 -15.25 0.65
C GLU A 292 7.00 -16.70 0.55
N PRO A 293 6.69 -17.43 -0.54
CA PRO A 293 7.20 -18.77 -0.76
C PRO A 293 8.73 -18.82 -0.76
N ARG A 294 9.27 -19.89 -0.19
CA ARG A 294 10.74 -20.13 -0.14
C ARG A 294 11.37 -20.31 -1.51
N VAL A 295 10.59 -20.70 -2.52
CA VAL A 295 11.05 -20.78 -3.91
C VAL A 295 10.90 -19.40 -4.54
N ASN A 296 12.04 -18.77 -4.84
CA ASN A 296 12.05 -17.51 -5.60
C ASN A 296 11.61 -17.77 -7.04
N HIS A 297 10.52 -17.12 -7.46
CA HIS A 297 10.11 -17.09 -8.87
C HIS A 297 11.20 -16.38 -9.71
N PRO A 298 11.47 -16.75 -10.97
CA PRO A 298 12.53 -16.13 -11.79
C PRO A 298 12.42 -14.61 -11.94
N ASN A 299 11.19 -14.08 -11.92
CA ASN A 299 10.90 -12.64 -12.00
C ASN A 299 10.86 -11.95 -10.63
N ALA A 300 11.01 -12.67 -9.51
CA ALA A 300 11.05 -12.09 -8.17
C ALA A 300 12.46 -11.57 -7.87
N ASP A 301 12.58 -10.35 -7.32
CA ASP A 301 13.86 -9.97 -6.72
C ASP A 301 14.09 -10.84 -5.48
N PRO A 302 15.30 -11.41 -5.31
CA PRO A 302 15.57 -12.35 -4.24
C PRO A 302 15.39 -11.70 -2.87
N THR A 303 14.58 -12.35 -2.04
CA THR A 303 14.43 -12.09 -0.60
C THR A 303 14.94 -13.30 0.15
N LEU A 304 16.23 -13.29 0.47
CA LEU A 304 16.76 -14.28 1.40
C LEU A 304 16.65 -13.68 2.80
N TRP A 305 15.48 -13.82 3.41
CA TRP A 305 15.30 -13.63 4.84
C TRP A 305 15.03 -15.00 5.47
N ASP A 306 16.11 -15.76 5.63
CA ASP A 306 16.13 -17.08 6.26
C ASP A 306 16.95 -17.00 7.56
N ASP A 307 16.53 -16.15 8.49
CA ASP A 307 17.13 -16.09 9.83
C ASP A 307 16.39 -16.97 10.85
N GLY A 308 15.36 -17.70 10.40
CA GLY A 308 14.53 -18.58 11.24
C GLY A 308 13.76 -17.86 12.34
N SER A 309 13.67 -16.52 12.31
CA SER A 309 13.21 -15.71 13.45
C SER A 309 11.70 -15.57 13.59
N LEU A 310 10.91 -15.92 12.57
CA LEU A 310 9.45 -15.77 12.61
C LEU A 310 8.75 -17.12 12.43
N PRO A 311 7.77 -17.47 13.30
CA PRO A 311 6.81 -18.50 12.95
C PRO A 311 6.06 -18.01 11.71
N LEU A 312 6.42 -18.57 10.57
CA LEU A 312 5.81 -18.24 9.28
C LEU A 312 4.29 -18.35 9.39
N CYS A 313 3.58 -17.48 8.67
CA CYS A 313 2.16 -17.67 8.40
C CYS A 313 1.96 -18.90 7.48
N ASN A 314 2.30 -20.09 7.99
CA ASN A 314 1.99 -21.39 7.42
C ASN A 314 0.62 -21.78 7.94
N LEU A 315 -0.44 -21.19 7.39
CA LEU A 315 -1.76 -21.78 7.55
C LEU A 315 -1.79 -23.04 6.69
N GLU A 316 -1.55 -24.21 7.30
CA GLU A 316 -1.89 -25.49 6.66
C GLU A 316 -3.37 -25.44 6.25
N GLY A 317 -3.66 -25.66 4.97
CA GLY A 317 -5.02 -25.62 4.41
C GLY A 317 -5.45 -24.29 3.77
N TYR A 318 -4.56 -23.29 3.66
CA TYR A 318 -4.80 -22.10 2.82
C TYR A 318 -4.23 -22.30 1.40
N ASP A 319 -4.62 -23.37 0.70
CA ASP A 319 -4.19 -23.72 -0.67
C ASP A 319 -4.81 -22.81 -1.76
N ARG A 320 -5.02 -21.52 -1.46
CA ARG A 320 -5.54 -20.50 -2.39
C ARG A 320 -4.44 -19.54 -2.84
N GLY A 321 -3.33 -20.11 -3.29
CA GLY A 321 -2.25 -19.36 -3.93
C GLY A 321 -2.16 -19.69 -5.42
N ASP A 322 -1.42 -18.86 -6.14
CA ASP A 322 -1.10 -19.10 -7.54
C ASP A 322 -0.14 -20.30 -7.73
N LYS A 323 0.34 -20.56 -8.95
CA LYS A 323 1.33 -21.61 -9.27
C LYS A 323 2.56 -21.57 -8.37
N ASP A 324 2.95 -20.38 -7.90
CA ASP A 324 4.08 -20.17 -7.00
C ASP A 324 3.71 -20.21 -5.51
N GLY A 325 2.43 -20.35 -5.16
CA GLY A 325 1.90 -20.40 -3.80
C GLY A 325 1.59 -19.03 -3.17
N ARG A 326 1.76 -17.91 -3.89
CA ARG A 326 1.43 -16.56 -3.38
C ARG A 326 -0.06 -16.28 -3.48
N LYS A 327 -0.61 -15.62 -2.45
CA LYS A 327 -1.94 -14.99 -2.52
C LYS A 327 -1.81 -13.60 -3.12
N TRP A 328 -2.57 -13.33 -4.18
CA TRP A 328 -2.52 -12.05 -4.89
C TRP A 328 -3.72 -11.18 -4.59
N PHE A 329 -3.45 -9.88 -4.55
CA PHE A 329 -4.46 -8.85 -4.53
C PHE A 329 -4.26 -7.92 -5.72
N VAL A 330 -5.31 -7.24 -6.12
CA VAL A 330 -5.25 -6.24 -7.20
C VAL A 330 -5.97 -4.96 -6.81
N GLN A 331 -5.29 -3.85 -7.06
CA GLN A 331 -5.87 -2.52 -7.02
C GLN A 331 -6.32 -2.15 -8.44
N GLU A 332 -7.63 -2.03 -8.62
CA GLU A 332 -8.24 -1.43 -9.81
C GLU A 332 -8.44 0.06 -9.56
N ALA A 333 -7.74 0.91 -10.30
CA ALA A 333 -7.72 2.36 -10.10
C ALA A 333 -8.19 3.15 -11.33
N TRP A 334 -8.82 4.30 -11.08
CA TRP A 334 -9.26 5.25 -12.11
C TRP A 334 -9.34 6.69 -11.60
N LEU A 335 -9.36 7.62 -12.55
CA LEU A 335 -9.63 9.03 -12.33
C LEU A 335 -11.14 9.26 -12.39
N THR A 336 -11.71 9.98 -11.42
CA THR A 336 -13.13 10.37 -11.48
C THR A 336 -13.34 11.82 -11.89
N ARG A 337 -12.44 12.72 -11.47
CA ARG A 337 -12.50 14.15 -11.80
C ARG A 337 -11.13 14.82 -11.70
N ALA A 338 -10.79 15.69 -12.65
CA ALA A 338 -9.64 16.58 -12.59
C ALA A 338 -10.06 18.02 -12.93
N THR A 339 -9.83 18.97 -12.03
CA THR A 339 -10.15 20.39 -12.22
C THR A 339 -9.48 21.25 -11.14
N GLY A 340 -9.33 22.55 -11.38
CA GLY A 340 -8.83 23.49 -10.38
C GLY A 340 -7.41 23.20 -9.87
N GLY A 341 -6.58 22.52 -10.69
CA GLY A 341 -5.24 22.08 -10.29
C GLY A 341 -5.24 20.88 -9.33
N ARG A 342 -6.35 20.15 -9.23
CA ARG A 342 -6.49 18.93 -8.45
C ARG A 342 -7.10 17.79 -9.25
N ALA A 343 -6.92 16.57 -8.78
CA ALA A 343 -7.57 15.39 -9.33
C ALA A 343 -7.87 14.35 -8.27
N LEU A 344 -8.96 13.62 -8.47
CA LEU A 344 -9.40 12.54 -7.59
C LEU A 344 -9.02 11.20 -8.20
N HIS A 345 -8.09 10.51 -7.54
CA HIS A 345 -7.83 9.09 -7.74
C HIS A 345 -8.83 8.27 -6.92
N THR A 346 -9.38 7.22 -7.52
CA THR A 346 -10.31 6.29 -6.87
C THR A 346 -9.88 4.88 -7.20
N SER A 347 -9.97 3.97 -6.22
CA SER A 347 -9.68 2.57 -6.47
C SER A 347 -10.54 1.62 -5.66
N ARG A 348 -10.69 0.41 -6.18
CA ARG A 348 -11.14 -0.76 -5.42
C ARG A 348 -9.99 -1.76 -5.32
N MET A 349 -9.86 -2.39 -4.18
CA MET A 349 -8.86 -3.41 -3.91
C MET A 349 -9.58 -4.73 -3.72
N TRP A 350 -9.09 -5.76 -4.40
CA TRP A 350 -9.74 -7.05 -4.50
C TRP A 350 -8.76 -8.15 -4.11
N ASP A 351 -9.28 -9.19 -3.46
CA ASP A 351 -8.66 -10.51 -3.52
C ASP A 351 -8.77 -11.01 -4.97
N TYR A 352 -7.64 -11.29 -5.60
CA TYR A 352 -7.58 -11.45 -7.05
C TYR A 352 -8.22 -12.78 -7.53
N ASP A 353 -8.12 -13.82 -6.72
CA ASP A 353 -8.64 -15.15 -7.07
C ASP A 353 -10.12 -15.30 -6.75
N THR A 354 -10.56 -14.73 -5.63
CA THR A 354 -11.94 -14.88 -5.17
C THR A 354 -12.86 -13.75 -5.62
N GLY A 355 -12.31 -12.58 -6.00
CA GLY A 355 -13.09 -11.39 -6.35
C GLY A 355 -13.71 -10.69 -5.14
N VAL A 356 -13.29 -11.02 -3.91
CA VAL A 356 -13.76 -10.33 -2.70
C VAL A 356 -13.25 -8.89 -2.67
N HIS A 357 -14.16 -7.93 -2.48
CA HIS A 357 -13.87 -6.49 -2.41
C HIS A 357 -13.35 -6.13 -1.03
N ILE A 358 -12.03 -6.18 -0.85
CA ILE A 358 -11.43 -6.00 0.47
C ILE A 358 -11.41 -4.54 0.94
N ALA A 359 -11.24 -3.58 0.02
CA ALA A 359 -11.14 -2.17 0.40
C ALA A 359 -11.50 -1.21 -0.74
N THR A 360 -11.99 -0.02 -0.37
CA THR A 360 -12.15 1.12 -1.29
C THR A 360 -11.23 2.26 -0.87
N THR A 361 -10.64 2.94 -1.86
CA THR A 361 -9.73 4.05 -1.63
C THR A 361 -10.09 5.28 -2.46
N PHE A 362 -9.86 6.45 -1.87
CA PHE A 362 -9.95 7.74 -2.54
C PHE A 362 -8.75 8.58 -2.18
N GLN A 363 -8.25 9.37 -3.13
CA GLN A 363 -7.10 10.23 -2.92
C GLN A 363 -7.25 11.53 -3.69
N ASP A 364 -7.23 12.64 -2.96
CA ASP A 364 -7.12 13.98 -3.55
C ASP A 364 -5.64 14.27 -3.81
N GLY A 365 -5.34 14.70 -5.04
CA GLY A 365 -4.00 15.04 -5.46
C GLY A 365 -3.94 16.42 -6.09
N LEU A 366 -2.90 17.17 -5.74
CA LEU A 366 -2.47 18.33 -6.52
C LEU A 366 -1.94 17.82 -7.86
N ILE A 367 -2.42 18.39 -8.96
CA ILE A 367 -1.84 18.16 -10.27
C ILE A 367 -1.84 19.43 -11.10
N ARG A 368 -0.68 19.76 -11.67
CA ARG A 368 -0.51 20.92 -12.55
C ARG A 368 0.07 20.46 -13.87
N PHE A 369 -0.40 21.08 -14.94
CA PHE A 369 0.10 20.87 -16.29
C PHE A 369 0.79 22.14 -16.80
N GLN A 370 1.68 21.99 -17.77
CA GLN A 370 2.16 23.11 -18.56
C GLN A 370 0.96 23.84 -19.14
N LYS A 371 0.97 25.18 -19.01
CA LYS A 371 0.00 26.02 -19.71
C LYS A 371 0.24 25.81 -21.20
N SER A 372 -0.81 25.53 -21.95
CA SER A 372 -0.73 25.69 -23.40
C SER A 372 -0.32 27.13 -23.65
N GLU A 373 0.81 27.35 -24.32
CA GLU A 373 1.05 28.65 -24.94
C GLU A 373 -0.14 28.87 -25.86
N ASN A 374 -0.99 29.85 -25.51
CA ASN A 374 -2.00 30.31 -26.46
C ASN A 374 -1.22 30.87 -27.64
N LYS A 375 -1.10 30.09 -28.71
CA LYS A 375 -0.94 30.64 -30.05
C LYS A 375 -2.23 31.42 -30.32
N LEU A 376 -2.22 32.69 -29.92
CA LEU A 376 -3.15 33.71 -30.39
C LEU A 376 -2.92 33.93 -31.88
#